data_AF-A0A316C2V6-F1
#
_entry.id   AF-A0A316C2V6-F1
#
_cell.length_a   1.000
_cell.length_b   1.000
_cell.length_c   1.000
_cell.angle_alpha   90.00
_cell.angle_beta   90.00
_cell.angle_gamma   90.00
#
_symmetry.space_group_name_H-M   'P 1'
#
loop_
_entity.id
_entity.type
_entity.pdbx_description
1 polymer ?
#
loop_
_entity_poly.entity_id
_entity_poly.type
_entity_poly.pdbx_seq_one_letter_code
_entity_poly.pdbx_strand_id
1 'polypeptide(L)' 'MALADIVNLRQFRKQKACADKEREAEQSRALHGRSKAEKQRDRKQAEQASRFIEGHKREKNDDPAPSQEGAPR' A
#
# COMPACT_ATOMS: atom_id res chain seq x y z
N MET A 1 -26.09 40.24 -30.28
CA MET A 1 -25.07 40.95 -29.48
C MET A 1 -24.62 39.99 -28.40
N ALA A 2 -23.51 39.29 -28.59
CA ALA A 2 -23.04 38.29 -27.62
C ALA A 2 -22.40 39.02 -26.44
N LEU A 3 -23.03 38.93 -25.26
CA LEU A 3 -22.40 39.36 -24.02
C LEU A 3 -21.14 38.51 -23.83
N ALA A 4 -19.99 39.16 -23.65
CA ALA A 4 -18.76 38.46 -23.33
C ALA A 4 -18.97 37.69 -22.02
N ASP A 5 -19.11 36.37 -22.11
CA ASP A 5 -19.24 35.49 -20.95
C ASP A 5 -18.02 35.69 -20.05
N ILE A 6 -18.25 36.28 -18.88
CA ILE A 6 -17.22 36.45 -17.85
C ILE A 6 -16.95 35.05 -17.28
N VAL A 7 -16.08 34.31 -17.96
CA VAL A 7 -15.68 32.97 -17.53
C VAL A 7 -14.71 33.06 -16.36
N ASN A 8 -15.06 32.39 -15.26
CA ASN A 8 -14.22 32.36 -14.09
C ASN A 8 -13.01 31.43 -14.34
N LEU A 9 -11.90 32.03 -14.74
CA LEU A 9 -10.62 31.35 -15.00
C LEU A 9 -10.13 30.51 -13.81
N ARG A 10 -10.44 30.89 -12.56
CA ARG A 10 -10.08 30.10 -11.38
C ARG A 10 -10.83 28.78 -11.34
N GLN A 11 -12.13 28.81 -11.61
CA GLN A 11 -12.95 27.59 -11.66
C GLN A 11 -12.51 26.68 -12.82
N PHE A 12 -12.26 27.26 -14.00
CA PHE A 12 -11.75 26.52 -15.15
C PHE A 12 -10.41 25.83 -14.85
N ARG A 13 -9.45 26.56 -14.26
CA ARG A 13 -8.16 25.98 -13.84
C ARG A 13 -8.34 24.86 -12.79
N LYS A 14 -9.25 25.05 -11.85
CA LYS A 14 -9.57 24.04 -10.84
C LYS A 14 -10.16 22.78 -11.47
N GLN A 15 -11.11 22.92 -12.38
CA GLN A 15 -11.71 21.80 -13.10
C GLN A 15 -10.66 21.05 -13.92
N LYS A 16 -9.80 21.77 -14.65
CA LYS A 16 -8.68 21.16 -15.38
C LYS A 16 -7.76 20.37 -14.46
N ALA A 17 -7.35 20.94 -13.33
CA ALA A 17 -6.50 20.24 -12.36
C ALA A 17 -7.18 19.01 -11.73
N CYS A 18 -8.50 19.03 -11.53
CA CYS A 18 -9.26 17.86 -11.11
C CYS A 18 -9.28 16.76 -12.19
N ALA A 19 -9.54 17.13 -13.44
CA ALA A 19 -9.56 16.20 -14.57
C ALA A 19 -8.18 15.59 -14.83
N ASP A 20 -7.10 16.37 -14.74
CA ASP A 20 -5.72 15.87 -14.90
C ASP A 20 -5.40 14.82 -13.82
N LYS A 21 -5.78 15.07 -12.56
CA LYS A 21 -5.62 14.10 -11.45
C LYS A 21 -6.44 12.83 -11.65
N GLU A 22 -7.65 12.95 -12.20
CA GLU A 22 -8.50 11.80 -12.48
C GLU A 22 -7.89 10.92 -13.57
N ARG A 23 -7.37 11.53 -14.64
CA ARG A 23 -6.64 10.83 -15.70
C ARG A 23 -5.37 10.15 -15.20
N GLU A 24 -4.60 10.81 -14.35
CA GLU A 24 -3.44 10.20 -13.70
C GLU A 24 -3.84 9.00 -12.82
N ALA A 25 -4.96 9.10 -12.11
CA ALA A 25 -5.49 8.01 -11.31
C ALA A 25 -5.94 6.83 -12.18
N GLU A 26 -6.61 7.08 -13.30
CA GLU A 26 -6.98 6.05 -14.29
C GLU A 26 -5.75 5.37 -14.90
N GLN A 27 -4.76 6.15 -15.33
CA GLN A 27 -3.50 5.61 -15.83
C GLN A 27 -2.77 4.79 -14.76
N SER A 28 -2.77 5.25 -13.51
CA SER A 28 -2.19 4.50 -12.40
C SER A 28 -2.95 3.20 -12.11
N ARG A 29 -4.28 3.19 -12.26
CA ARG A 29 -5.11 1.97 -12.16
C ARG A 29 -4.77 0.99 -13.29
N ALA A 30 -4.64 1.48 -14.52
CA ALA A 30 -4.31 0.66 -15.69
C ALA A 30 -2.88 0.11 -15.65
N LEU A 31 -1.88 0.95 -15.34
CA LEU A 31 -0.46 0.59 -15.36
C LEU A 31 -0.06 -0.32 -14.21
N HIS A 32 -0.65 -0.12 -13.03
CA HIS A 32 -0.20 -0.82 -11.82
C HIS A 32 -1.19 -1.85 -11.31
N GLY A 33 -2.44 -1.89 -11.81
CA GLY A 33 -3.50 -2.81 -11.37
C GLY A 33 -3.95 -2.66 -9.91
N ARG A 34 -3.10 -2.03 -9.08
CA ARG A 34 -3.30 -1.68 -7.68
C ARG A 34 -2.80 -0.26 -7.48
N SER A 35 -3.62 0.58 -6.88
CA SER A 35 -3.26 1.95 -6.55
C SER A 35 -2.15 2.00 -5.48
N LYS A 36 -1.43 3.13 -5.41
CA LYS A 36 -0.45 3.37 -4.33
C LYS A 36 -1.07 3.21 -2.94
N ALA A 37 -2.33 3.63 -2.78
CA ALA A 37 -3.07 3.51 -1.53
C ALA A 37 -3.31 2.05 -1.12
N GLU A 38 -3.67 1.19 -2.07
CA GLU A 38 -3.85 -0.24 -1.83
C GLU A 38 -2.53 -0.93 -1.48
N LYS A 39 -1.44 -0.64 -2.20
CA LYS A 39 -0.11 -1.15 -1.86
C LYS A 39 0.31 -0.73 -0.45
N GLN A 40 -0.01 0.50 -0.04
CA GLN A 40 0.31 0.98 1.30
C GLN A 40 -0.53 0.29 2.37
N ARG A 41 -1.82 0.05 2.11
CA ARG A 41 -2.69 -0.72 3.01
C ARG A 41 -2.17 -2.14 3.20
N ASP A 42 -1.86 -2.82 2.09
CA ASP A 42 -1.36 -4.19 2.09
C ASP A 42 -0.02 -4.29 2.84
N ARG A 43 0.91 -3.36 2.59
CA ARG A 43 2.16 -3.26 3.34
C ARG A 43 1.92 -3.09 4.84
N LYS A 44 1.01 -2.19 5.24
CA LYS A 44 0.68 -2.00 6.66
C LYS A 44 0.06 -3.23 7.29
N GLN A 45 -0.76 -3.98 6.55
CA GLN A 45 -1.34 -5.25 7.01
C GLN A 45 -0.25 -6.32 7.17
N ALA A 46 0.65 -6.44 6.19
CA ALA A 46 1.78 -7.36 6.25
C ALA A 46 2.72 -7.01 7.42
N GLU A 47 3.05 -5.74 7.64
CA GLU A 47 3.86 -5.31 8.79
C GLU A 47 3.18 -5.62 10.12
N GLN A 48 1.87 -5.41 10.24
CA GLN A 48 1.11 -5.78 11.45
C GLN A 48 1.09 -7.29 11.68
N ALA A 49 0.87 -8.09 10.63
CA ALA A 49 0.90 -9.54 10.70
C ALA A 49 2.29 -10.04 11.12
N SER A 50 3.36 -9.49 10.54
CA SER A 50 4.74 -9.81 10.90
C SER A 50 5.02 -9.47 12.37
N ARG A 51 4.62 -8.27 12.83
CA ARG A 51 4.77 -7.87 14.24
C ARG A 51 3.97 -8.73 15.20
N PHE A 52 2.76 -9.14 14.81
CA PHE A 52 1.94 -10.06 15.60
C PHE A 52 2.64 -11.41 15.74
N ILE A 53 3.13 -11.97 14.62
CA ILE A 53 3.89 -13.22 14.62
C ILE A 53 5.18 -13.10 15.44
N GLU A 54 5.89 -11.97 15.32
CA GLU A 54 7.12 -11.69 16.06
C GLU A 54 6.87 -11.55 17.56
N GLY A 55 5.83 -10.82 17.98
CA GLY A 55 5.45 -10.71 19.38
C GLY A 55 4.96 -12.02 20.01
N HIS A 56 4.42 -12.93 19.18
CA HIS A 56 4.04 -14.28 19.59
C HIS A 56 5.13 -15.33 19.38
N LYS A 57 6.25 -14.97 18.73
CA LYS A 57 7.44 -15.81 18.64
C LYS A 57 8.11 -15.78 20.00
N ARG A 58 7.93 -16.86 20.76
CA ARG A 58 8.86 -17.19 21.85
C ARG A 58 10.24 -17.36 21.23
N GLU A 59 11.23 -16.58 21.69
CA GLU A 59 12.62 -16.88 21.42
C GLU A 59 12.87 -18.31 21.87
N LYS A 60 13.07 -19.23 20.92
CA LYS A 60 13.67 -20.53 21.20
C LYS A 60 15.16 -20.30 21.42
N ASN A 61 15.49 -19.64 22.53
CA ASN A 61 16.85 -19.48 23.02
C ASN A 61 16.96 -20.00 24.46
N ASP A 62 16.21 -21.03 24.81
CA ASP A 62 16.48 -21.88 25.98
C ASP A 62 15.96 -23.31 25.74
N ASP A 63 16.37 -23.92 24.63
CA ASP A 63 16.44 -25.39 24.55
C ASP A 63 17.68 -25.75 23.73
N PRO A 64 18.83 -26.05 24.37
CA PRO A 64 19.94 -26.67 23.68
C PRO A 64 19.44 -28.00 23.10
N ALA A 65 19.80 -28.24 21.85
CA ALA A 65 19.43 -29.44 21.11
C ALA A 65 19.48 -30.71 21.99
N PRO A 66 18.43 -31.56 22.01
CA PRO A 66 18.65 -32.93 22.39
C PRO A 66 19.41 -33.56 21.23
N SER A 67 20.72 -33.66 21.43
CA SER A 67 21.61 -34.65 20.85
C SER A 67 20.83 -35.93 20.53
N GLN A 68 20.69 -36.26 19.24
CA GLN A 68 20.38 -37.62 18.84
C GLN A 68 21.64 -38.47 19.04
N GLU A 69 21.98 -38.73 20.31
CA GLU A 69 22.82 -39.85 20.72
C GLU A 69 21.89 -41.05 20.92
N GLY A 70 22.15 -42.14 20.19
CA GLY A 70 21.52 -43.43 20.48
C GLY A 70 21.24 -44.32 19.27
N ALA A 71 22.26 -44.67 18.49
CA ALA A 71 22.36 -46.09 18.08
C ALA A 71 22.93 -46.82 19.31
N PRO A 72 22.30 -47.89 19.84
CA PRO A 72 22.33 -49.25 19.24
C PRO A 72 20.98 -50.01 19.43
N ARG A 73 20.66 -51.15 18.80
CA ARG A 73 21.40 -52.36 18.41
C ARG A 73 20.85 -52.93 17.11
#